data_AF-A0A3L6V120-F1
#
_entry.id   AF-A0A3L6V120-F1
#
_cell.length_a   1.000
_cell.length_b   1.000
_cell.length_c   1.000
_cell.angle_alpha   90.00
_cell.angle_beta   90.00
_cell.angle_gamma   90.00
#
_symmetry.space_group_name_H-M   'P 1'
#
loop_
_entity.id
_entity.type
_entity.pdbx_description
1 polymer ?
#
loop_
_entity_poly.entity_id
_entity_poly.type
_entity_poly.pdbx_seq_one_letter_code
_entity_poly.pdbx_strand_id
1 'polypeptide(L)'
;MALHVRRATIIPIGTGIALCPVALTADVTMQSLWDHALHHLDCSKRVDGGRFPLDDVVVLCRDANVLDAFRWAKQGMLEDPAESESDDDMSVGDDEVGMDI
;
A
#
# COMPACT_ATOMS: atom_id res chain seq x y z
N MET A 1 -5.64 -1.91 33.33
CA MET A 1 -4.56 -1.58 32.38
C MET A 1 -4.80 -2.44 31.14
N ALA A 2 -5.26 -1.86 30.03
CA ALA A 2 -5.53 -2.62 28.82
C ALA A 2 -4.21 -2.81 28.05
N LEU A 3 -3.93 -4.03 27.60
CA LEU A 3 -2.83 -4.28 26.67
C LEU A 3 -3.24 -3.71 25.32
N HIS A 4 -2.63 -2.60 24.92
CA HIS A 4 -2.77 -2.08 23.56
C HIS A 4 -1.79 -2.80 22.66
N VAL A 5 -2.30 -3.61 21.73
CA VAL A 5 -1.47 -4.28 20.73
C VAL A 5 -0.97 -3.22 19.75
N ARG A 6 0.32 -2.90 19.84
CA ARG A 6 0.96 -1.87 18.97
C ARG A 6 1.63 -2.46 17.73
N ARG A 7 1.88 -3.77 17.72
CA ARG A 7 2.47 -4.48 16.58
C ARG A 7 1.67 -5.73 16.28
N ALA A 8 1.31 -5.91 15.02
CA ALA A 8 0.70 -7.14 14.52
C ALA A 8 1.67 -7.87 13.60
N THR A 9 1.63 -9.20 13.65
CA THR A 9 2.36 -10.05 12.72
C THR A 9 1.36 -10.94 12.00
N ILE A 10 1.36 -10.86 10.67
CA ILE A 10 0.43 -11.58 9.80
C ILE A 10 1.18 -12.69 9.10
N ILE A 11 0.63 -13.89 9.19
CA ILE A 11 1.06 -15.02 8.39
C ILE A 11 0.00 -15.18 7.30
N PRO A 12 0.35 -15.06 6.01
CA PRO A 12 -0.61 -15.26 4.92
C PRO A 12 -0.98 -16.74 4.83
N ILE A 13 -2.05 -17.11 5.54
CA ILE A 13 -2.62 -18.46 5.56
C ILE A 13 -3.44 -18.66 4.29
N GLY A 14 -3.23 -19.78 3.61
CA GLY A 14 -4.04 -20.19 2.44
C GLY A 14 -3.26 -20.33 1.14
N THR A 15 -2.09 -19.71 1.03
CA THR A 15 -1.16 -19.81 -0.13
C THR A 15 -0.40 -21.15 -0.21
N GLY A 16 -0.63 -22.05 0.74
CA GLY A 16 -0.08 -23.41 0.78
C GLY A 16 -1.18 -24.45 0.56
N ILE A 17 -1.59 -25.11 1.66
CA ILE A 17 -2.51 -26.26 1.63
C ILE A 17 -3.89 -25.89 1.07
N ALA A 18 -4.37 -24.66 1.28
CA ALA A 18 -5.68 -24.24 0.79
C ALA A 18 -5.69 -23.82 -0.69
N LEU A 19 -4.53 -23.84 -1.36
CA LEU A 19 -4.37 -23.52 -2.79
C LEU A 19 -4.97 -22.17 -3.22
N CYS A 20 -5.09 -21.22 -2.30
CA CYS A 20 -5.54 -19.87 -2.64
C CYS A 20 -4.45 -19.20 -3.52
N PRO A 21 -4.84 -18.50 -4.61
CA PRO A 21 -3.90 -17.73 -5.40
C PRO A 21 -3.18 -16.69 -4.53
N VAL A 22 -1.85 -16.68 -4.61
CA VAL A 22 -0.99 -15.82 -3.77
C VAL A 22 -1.33 -14.34 -3.94
N ALA A 23 -1.53 -13.89 -5.18
CA ALA A 23 -1.93 -12.53 -5.50
C ALA A 23 -3.26 -12.16 -4.81
N LEU A 24 -4.29 -13.00 -4.97
CA LEU A 24 -5.60 -12.76 -4.34
C LEU A 24 -5.50 -12.70 -2.81
N THR A 25 -4.71 -13.59 -2.19
CA THR A 25 -4.49 -13.55 -0.74
C THR A 25 -3.80 -12.24 -0.31
N ALA A 26 -2.80 -11.79 -1.06
CA ALA A 26 -2.12 -10.54 -0.79
C ALA A 26 -3.07 -9.35 -0.89
N ASP A 27 -3.84 -9.25 -1.99
CA ASP A 27 -4.80 -8.17 -2.24
C ASP A 27 -5.85 -8.08 -1.13
N VAL A 28 -6.54 -9.18 -0.83
CA VAL A 28 -7.59 -9.20 0.21
C VAL A 28 -7.03 -8.86 1.58
N THR A 29 -5.83 -9.34 1.91
CA THR A 29 -5.19 -9.06 3.20
C THR A 29 -4.83 -7.57 3.31
N MET A 30 -4.22 -7.02 2.27
CA MET A 30 -3.81 -5.61 2.24
C MET A 30 -5.03 -4.66 2.24
N GLN A 31 -6.07 -5.00 1.48
CA GLN A 31 -7.34 -4.26 1.48
C GLN A 31 -8.00 -4.26 2.86
N SER A 32 -8.08 -5.42 3.51
CA SER A 32 -8.64 -5.52 4.87
C SER A 32 -7.86 -4.71 5.90
N LEU A 33 -6.53 -4.69 5.78
CA LEU A 33 -5.67 -3.88 6.65
C LEU A 33 -5.90 -2.38 6.45
N TRP A 34 -6.05 -1.96 5.20
CA TRP A 34 -6.29 -0.56 4.87
C TRP A 34 -7.67 -0.09 5.29
N ASP A 35 -8.70 -0.89 5.05
CA ASP A 35 -10.07 -0.61 5.49
C ASP A 35 -10.13 -0.50 7.03
N HIS A 36 -9.41 -1.37 7.73
CA HIS A 36 -9.26 -1.29 9.18
C HIS A 36 -8.54 0.00 9.62
N ALA A 37 -7.48 0.38 8.92
CA ALA A 37 -6.76 1.62 9.17
C ALA A 37 -7.65 2.86 8.98
N LEU A 38 -8.36 2.94 7.85
CA LEU A 38 -9.28 4.01 7.54
C LEU A 38 -10.43 4.09 8.55
N HIS A 39 -11.03 2.96 8.91
CA HIS A 39 -12.13 2.93 9.88
C HIS A 39 -11.71 3.50 11.24
N HIS A 40 -10.51 3.15 11.71
CA HIS A 40 -9.99 3.71 12.97
C HIS A 40 -9.60 5.19 12.86
N LEU A 41 -9.08 5.63 11.71
CA LEU A 41 -8.78 7.04 11.46
C LEU A 41 -10.06 7.89 11.39
N ASP A 42 -11.13 7.41 10.74
CA ASP A 42 -12.40 8.12 10.66
C ASP A 42 -13.14 8.19 12.00
N CYS A 43 -13.09 7.13 12.79
CA CYS A 43 -13.66 7.14 14.14
C CYS A 43 -12.85 8.00 15.14
N SER A 44 -11.53 8.15 14.92
CA SER A 44 -10.64 8.94 15.81
C SER A 44 -10.95 10.43 15.87
N LYS A 45 -11.57 10.98 14.81
CA LYS A 45 -11.91 12.42 14.72
C LYS A 45 -12.98 12.86 15.73
N ARG A 46 -13.68 11.92 16.38
CA ARG A 46 -14.75 12.22 17.34
C ARG A 46 -14.32 12.16 18.81
N VAL A 47 -13.14 11.62 19.13
CA VAL A 47 -12.70 11.41 20.51
C VAL A 47 -11.21 11.74 20.63
N ASP A 48 -10.91 12.94 21.11
CA ASP A 48 -9.63 13.39 21.69
C ASP A 48 -8.34 12.80 21.10
N GLY A 49 -8.03 13.13 19.85
CA GLY A 49 -6.71 12.87 19.26
C GLY A 49 -6.39 11.41 19.01
N GLY A 50 -7.40 10.63 18.59
CA GLY A 50 -7.31 9.18 18.49
C GLY A 50 -6.09 8.71 17.68
N ARG A 51 -5.22 7.97 18.36
CA ARG A 51 -4.11 7.26 17.75
C ARG A 51 -4.62 5.98 17.12
N PHE A 52 -4.15 5.70 15.91
CA PHE A 52 -4.30 4.39 15.31
C PHE A 52 -3.68 3.33 16.26
N PRO A 53 -4.38 2.24 16.60
CA PRO A 53 -3.94 1.32 17.65
C PRO A 53 -2.66 0.55 17.30
N LEU A 54 -2.35 0.38 16.01
CA LEU A 54 -1.18 -0.35 15.51
C LEU A 54 -0.13 0.63 14.99
N ASP A 55 1.08 0.60 15.56
CA ASP A 55 2.22 1.34 15.04
C ASP A 55 2.92 0.58 13.90
N ASP A 56 2.82 -0.75 13.89
CA ASP A 56 3.60 -1.61 12.99
C ASP A 56 2.85 -2.91 12.61
N VAL A 57 2.91 -3.28 11.33
CA VAL A 57 2.33 -4.52 10.80
C VAL A 57 3.38 -5.23 9.98
N VAL A 58 3.74 -6.44 10.41
CA VAL A 58 4.75 -7.28 9.76
C VAL A 58 4.09 -8.46 9.06
N VAL A 59 4.28 -8.60 7.75
CA VAL A 59 3.83 -9.77 7.00
C VAL A 59 4.97 -10.78 6.87
N LEU A 60 4.80 -11.97 7.42
CA LEU A 60 5.78 -13.05 7.32
C LEU A 60 5.60 -13.81 6.01
N CYS A 61 6.45 -13.49 5.04
CA CYS A 61 6.45 -14.14 3.73
C CYS A 61 7.37 -15.36 3.75
N ARG A 62 6.84 -16.53 3.38
CA ARG A 62 7.62 -17.78 3.37
C ARG A 62 8.66 -17.86 2.23
N ASP A 63 8.38 -17.16 1.14
CA ASP A 63 9.15 -17.19 -0.09
C ASP A 63 9.07 -15.82 -0.80
N ALA A 64 9.92 -15.64 -1.82
CA ALA A 64 10.00 -14.39 -2.58
C ALA A 64 8.71 -14.07 -3.35
N ASN A 65 8.00 -15.09 -3.84
CA ASN A 65 6.76 -14.90 -4.60
C ASN A 65 5.64 -14.32 -3.72
N VAL A 66 5.50 -14.81 -2.49
CA VAL A 66 4.58 -14.23 -1.50
C VAL A 66 5.00 -12.80 -1.15
N LEU A 67 6.30 -12.55 -0.94
CA LEU A 67 6.79 -11.20 -0.65
C LEU A 67 6.47 -10.22 -1.78
N ASP A 68 6.74 -10.60 -3.03
CA ASP A 68 6.50 -9.76 -4.18
C ASP A 68 4.99 -9.50 -4.34
N ALA A 69 4.14 -10.51 -4.23
CA ALA A 69 2.68 -10.31 -4.27
C ALA A 69 2.19 -9.26 -3.25
N PHE A 70 2.70 -9.29 -2.01
CA PHE A 70 2.35 -8.28 -1.01
C PHE A 70 2.92 -6.88 -1.31
N ARG A 71 4.08 -6.78 -1.96
CA ARG A 71 4.63 -5.50 -2.43
C ARG A 71 3.78 -4.89 -3.53
N TRP A 72 3.39 -5.70 -4.51
CA TRP A 72 2.52 -5.29 -5.60
C TRP A 72 1.14 -4.86 -5.08
N ALA A 73 0.52 -5.67 -4.21
CA ALA A 73 -0.74 -5.33 -3.56
C ALA A 73 -0.65 -4.01 -2.78
N LYS A 74 0.44 -3.79 -2.02
CA LYS A 74 0.66 -2.51 -1.32
C LYS A 74 0.81 -1.34 -2.29
N GLN A 75 1.57 -1.52 -3.38
CA GLN A 75 1.82 -0.46 -4.36
C GLN A 75 0.53 0.00 -5.04
N GLY A 76 -0.32 -0.95 -5.46
CA GLY A 76 -1.62 -0.64 -6.08
C GLY A 76 -2.60 0.08 -5.15
N MET A 77 -2.34 0.13 -3.84
CA MET A 77 -3.14 0.89 -2.87
C MET A 77 -2.61 2.30 -2.60
N LEU A 78 -1.35 2.57 -2.96
CA LEU A 78 -0.68 3.86 -2.76
C LEU A 78 -0.67 4.71 -4.02
N GLU A 79 -0.71 4.07 -5.20
CA GLU A 79 -0.82 4.77 -6.47
C GLU A 79 -2.25 5.31 -6.63
N ASP A 80 -2.37 6.63 -6.67
CA ASP A 80 -3.61 7.29 -7.07
C ASP A 80 -3.84 6.93 -8.55
N PRO A 81 -4.97 6.31 -8.94
CA PRO A 81 -5.23 5.96 -10.34
C PRO A 81 -5.28 7.18 -11.26
N ALA A 82 -5.25 8.40 -10.72
CA ALA A 82 -5.22 9.66 -11.44
C ALA A 82 -3.80 10.17 -11.79
N GLU A 83 -2.72 9.61 -11.23
CA GLU A 83 -1.34 10.07 -11.47
C GLU A 83 -0.49 9.07 -12.27
N SER A 84 -1.14 8.21 -13.08
CA SER A 84 -0.43 7.32 -14.03
C SER A 84 -0.46 7.81 -15.47
N GLU A 85 -0.99 9.01 -15.72
CA GLU A 85 -0.86 9.72 -17.01
C GLU A 85 0.12 10.89 -16.86
N SER A 86 1.42 10.60 -16.81
CA SER A 86 2.38 11.58 -17.30
C SER A 86 2.62 11.27 -18.77
N ASP A 87 1.89 12.02 -19.61
CA ASP A 87 2.14 12.16 -21.03
C ASP A 87 3.65 12.28 -21.29
N ASP A 88 4.17 11.41 -22.15
CA ASP A 88 5.32 11.72 -22.98
C ASP A 88 4.92 12.89 -23.91
N ASP A 89 4.78 14.08 -23.33
CA ASP A 89 4.62 15.33 -24.06
C ASP A 89 6.00 15.68 -24.62
N MET A 90 6.18 15.39 -25.91
CA MET A 90 7.29 15.85 -26.73
C MET A 90 7.24 17.37 -26.85
N SER A 91 7.63 18.07 -25.78
CA SER A 91 7.93 19.50 -25.83
C SER A 91 9.32 19.69 -26.44
N VAL A 92 9.42 19.57 -27.76
CA VAL A 92 10.46 20.27 -28.51
C VAL A 92 9.95 21.69 -28.71
N GLY A 93 10.13 22.49 -27.66
CA GLY A 93 9.98 23.93 -27.74
C GLY A 93 11.01 24.49 -28.71
N ASP A 94 10.51 25.16 -29.74
CA ASP A 94 11.24 26.17 -30.49
C ASP A 94 11.81 27.18 -29.50
N ASP A 95 13.13 27.34 -29.45
CA ASP A 95 13.69 28.64 -29.09
C ASP A 95 15.08 28.87 -29.69
N GLU A 96 15.22 30.07 -30.24
CA GLU A 96 16.29 30.57 -31.09
C GLU A 96 17.64 30.68 -30.35
N VAL A 97 18.71 30.22 -31.00
CA VAL A 97 20.08 30.62 -30.64
C VAL A 97 20.60 31.52 -31.75
N GLY A 98 20.68 32.82 -31.46
CA GLY A 98 21.23 33.82 -32.35
C GLY A 98 22.63 33.46 -32.85
N MET A 99 22.84 33.59 -34.16
CA MET A 99 24.17 33.60 -34.77
C MET A 99 24.53 35.04 -35.11
N ASP A 100 25.17 35.71 -34.15
CA ASP A 100 26.11 36.79 -34.44
C ASP A 100 27.51 36.17 -34.59
N ILE A 101 27.99 36.02 -35.83
CA ILE A 101 29.41 36.12 -36.25
C ILE A 101 29.53 36.41 -37.74
#